data_AF-A0A955K7L1-F1
#
_entry.id   AF-A0A955K7L1-F1
#
_cell.length_a   1.000
_cell.length_b   1.000
_cell.length_c   1.000
_cell.angle_alpha   90.00
_cell.angle_beta   90.00
_cell.angle_gamma   90.00
#
_symmetry.space_group_name_H-M   'P 1'
#
loop_
_entity.id
_entity.type
_entity.pdbx_description
1 polymer ?
#
loop_
_entity_poly.entity_id
_entity_poly.type
_entity_poly.pdbx_seq_one_letter_code
_entity_poly.pdbx_strand_id
1 'polypeptide(L)' 'MDSIKDLLLAKNLDEPTEIAALKSFCLDKYKFEAKIKITNDSITLFVPSGILATELRMQQKTITSRCQLTKKLHVRIG' A
#
# COMPACT_ATOMS: atom_id res chain seq x y z
N MET A 1 21.02 11.58 9.38
CA MET A 1 20.64 10.15 9.34
C MET A 1 19.13 10.12 9.54
N ASP A 2 18.40 10.80 8.66
CA ASP A 2 17.01 11.23 8.91
C ASP A 2 16.30 11.37 7.57
N SER A 3 15.76 10.27 7.04
CA SER A 3 14.98 10.34 5.78
C SER A 3 13.81 9.37 5.72
N ILE A 4 13.48 8.71 6.83
CA ILE A 4 12.31 7.81 6.91
C ILE A 4 11.12 8.49 7.60
N LYS A 5 11.35 9.54 8.41
CA LYS A 5 10.29 10.22 9.17
C LYS A 5 9.64 11.39 8.42
N ASP A 6 10.30 11.94 7.40
CA ASP A 6 9.82 13.15 6.70
C ASP A 6 8.76 12.83 5.63
N LEU A 7 8.83 11.66 4.99
CA LEU A 7 7.84 11.20 4.02
C LEU A 7 6.47 10.83 4.62
N LEU A 8 6.42 10.58 5.94
CA LEU A 8 5.18 10.31 6.68
C LEU A 8 4.44 11.59 7.12
N LEU A 9 5.10 12.75 7.06
CA LEU A 9 4.57 14.05 7.49
C LEU A 9 3.82 14.80 6.38
N ALA A 10 3.97 14.40 5.11
CA ALA A 10 3.09 14.83 4.01
C ALA A 10 1.72 14.10 4.04
N LYS A 11 1.22 13.86 5.25
CA LYS A 11 -0.08 13.29 5.61
C LYS A 11 -1.17 14.16 4.99
N ASN A 12 -1.57 13.84 3.77
CA ASN A 12 -2.85 14.26 3.24
C ASN A 12 -3.91 13.65 4.16
N LEU A 13 -4.55 14.52 4.95
CA LEU A 13 -5.50 14.23 6.03
C LEU A 13 -6.85 13.66 5.54
N ASP A 14 -6.89 13.10 4.33
CA ASP A 14 -8.09 12.60 3.64
C ASP A 14 -7.88 11.18 3.06
N GLU A 15 -6.85 10.45 3.49
CA GLU A 15 -6.64 9.08 3.02
C GLU A 15 -7.64 8.11 3.70
N PRO A 16 -8.42 7.33 2.93
CA PRO A 16 -9.28 6.28 3.47
C PRO A 16 -8.52 5.36 4.44
N THR A 17 -9.16 4.95 5.53
CA THR A 17 -8.60 4.07 6.57
C THR A 17 -7.94 2.81 5.99
N GLU A 18 -8.48 2.31 4.88
CA GLU A 18 -7.96 1.16 4.11
C GLU A 18 -6.51 1.37 3.63
N ILE A 19 -6.12 2.61 3.31
CA ILE A 19 -4.82 2.95 2.73
C ILE A 19 -3.76 3.14 3.80
N ALA A 20 -4.13 3.80 4.90
CA ALA A 20 -3.26 3.91 6.06
C ALA A 20 -2.87 2.51 6.56
N ALA A 21 -3.84 1.57 6.58
CA ALA A 21 -3.59 0.17 6.92
C ALA A 21 -2.67 -0.51 5.89
N LEU A 22 -2.89 -0.30 4.59
CA LEU A 22 -2.09 -0.90 3.52
C LEU A 22 -0.64 -0.38 3.50
N LYS A 23 -0.44 0.93 3.66
CA LYS A 23 0.88 1.56 3.77
C LYS A 23 1.61 1.04 5.00
N SER A 24 0.94 1.00 6.15
CA SER A 24 1.52 0.50 7.39
C SER A 24 1.91 -0.97 7.25
N PHE A 25 1.08 -1.80 6.61
CA PHE A 25 1.40 -3.20 6.34
C PHE A 25 2.63 -3.35 5.43
N CYS A 26 2.74 -2.54 4.37
CA CYS A 26 3.89 -2.59 3.47
C CYS A 26 5.18 -2.13 4.16
N LEU A 27 5.08 -1.06 4.94
CA LEU A 27 6.21 -0.50 5.69
C LEU A 27 6.68 -1.46 6.80
N ASP A 28 5.76 -2.03 7.57
CA ASP A 28 6.06 -2.94 8.68
C ASP A 28 6.66 -4.26 8.18
N LYS A 29 5.99 -4.88 7.20
CA LYS A 29 6.36 -6.24 6.75
C LYS A 29 7.53 -6.25 5.78
N TYR A 30 7.61 -5.27 4.88
CA TYR A 30 8.57 -5.29 3.78
C TYR A 30 9.56 -4.12 3.82
N LYS A 31 9.44 -3.19 4.79
CA LYS A 31 10.34 -2.04 4.98
C LYS A 31 10.56 -1.20 3.72
N PHE A 32 9.57 -1.17 2.82
CA PHE A 32 9.59 -0.32 1.64
C PHE A 32 8.38 0.61 1.62
N GLU A 33 8.57 1.74 0.99
CA GLU A 33 7.51 2.69 0.75
C GLU A 33 6.77 2.32 -0.54
N ALA A 34 5.58 1.73 -0.39
CA ALA A 34 4.70 1.45 -1.52
C ALA A 34 4.01 2.73 -1.97
N LYS A 35 4.12 3.05 -3.27
CA LYS A 35 3.33 4.13 -3.86
C LYS A 35 1.92 3.63 -4.10
N ILE A 36 0.91 4.30 -3.56
CA ILE A 36 -0.49 3.91 -3.72
C ILE A 36 -1.21 5.01 -4.49
N LYS A 37 -1.98 4.60 -5.50
CA LYS A 37 -2.85 5.46 -6.29
C LYS A 37 -4.29 4.98 -6.15
N ILE A 38 -5.18 5.91 -5.84
CA ILE A 38 -6.61 5.61 -5.64
C ILE A 38 -7.38 6.09 -6.85
N THR A 39 -8.31 5.26 -7.29
CA THR A 39 -9.33 5.60 -8.28
C THR A 39 -10.70 5.34 -7.64
N ASN A 40 -11.78 5.84 -8.25
CA ASN A 40 -13.13 5.64 -7.73
C ASN A 40 -13.50 4.16 -7.51
N ASP A 41 -13.05 3.24 -8.38
CA ASP A 41 -13.37 1.80 -8.29
C ASP A 41 -12.22 0.92 -7.77
N SER A 42 -10.98 1.43 -7.79
CA SER A 42 -9.79 0.60 -7.59
C SER A 42 -8.65 1.32 -6.88
N ILE A 43 -7.83 0.55 -6.19
CA ILE A 43 -6.60 0.99 -5.52
C ILE A 43 -5.45 0.32 -6.27
N THR A 44 -4.57 1.12 -6.87
CA THR A 44 -3.36 0.63 -7.52
C THR A 44 -2.17 0.83 -6.59
N LEU A 45 -1.56 -0.27 -6.17
CA LEU A 45 -0.33 -0.28 -5.41
C LEU A 45 0.85 -0.54 -6.35
N PHE A 46 1.82 0.36 -6.31
CA PHE A 46 3.07 0.31 -7.05
C PHE A 46 4.17 -0.20 -6.12
N VAL A 47 4.84 -1.26 -6.57
CA VAL A 47 5.99 -1.84 -5.89
C VAL A 47 7.26 -1.74 -6.72
N PRO A 48 8.43 -1.60 -6.06
CA PRO A 48 9.71 -1.50 -6.75
C PRO A 48 10.19 -2.84 -7.33
N SER A 49 9.62 -3.98 -6.92
CA SER A 49 10.08 -5.31 -7.33
C SER A 49 8.93 -6.25 -7.69
N GLY A 50 9.14 -7.08 -8.72
CA GLY A 50 8.21 -8.14 -9.11
C GLY A 50 8.03 -9.22 -8.06
N ILE A 51 9.00 -9.42 -7.18
CA ILE A 51 8.91 -10.37 -6.05
C ILE A 51 7.86 -9.85 -5.05
N LEU A 52 7.96 -8.58 -4.65
CA LEU A 52 6.98 -7.92 -3.80
C LEU A 52 5.59 -7.90 -4.45
N ALA A 53 5.53 -7.70 -5.78
CA ALA A 53 4.27 -7.72 -6.50
C ALA A 53 3.58 -9.07 -6.40
N THR A 54 4.36 -10.15 -6.48
CA THR A 54 3.88 -11.52 -6.44
C THR A 54 3.43 -11.87 -5.02
N GLU A 55 4.24 -11.55 -4.01
CA GLU A 55 3.89 -11.74 -2.59
C GLU A 55 2.61 -11.00 -2.21
N LEU A 56 2.46 -9.74 -2.61
CA LEU A 56 1.25 -8.96 -2.34
C LEU A 56 0.03 -9.50 -3.08
N ARG A 57 0.19 -10.08 -4.27
CA ARG A 57 -0.90 -10.79 -4.96
C ARG A 57 -1.30 -12.07 -4.23
N MET A 58 -0.33 -12.84 -3.72
CA MET A 58 -0.64 -14.03 -2.92
C MET A 58 -1.36 -13.66 -1.63
N GLN A 59 -0.90 -12.58 -0.97
CA GLN A 59 -1.47 -12.05 0.26
C GLN A 59 -2.70 -11.16 0.02
N GLN A 60 -3.13 -10.95 -1.23
CA GLN A 60 -4.16 -9.98 -1.59
C GLN A 60 -5.46 -10.25 -0.85
N LYS A 61 -5.89 -11.51 -0.78
CA LYS A 61 -7.10 -11.90 -0.04
C LYS A 61 -6.99 -11.56 1.45
N THR A 62 -5.83 -11.84 2.06
CA THR A 62 -5.54 -11.54 3.46
C THR A 62 -5.53 -10.04 3.71
N ILE A 63 -4.91 -9.27 2.82
CA ILE A 63 -4.84 -7.81 2.90
C ILE A 63 -6.23 -7.20 2.72
N THR A 64 -7.03 -7.69 1.77
CA THR A 64 -8.42 -7.25 1.56
C THR A 64 -9.27 -7.53 2.79
N SER A 65 -9.14 -8.72 3.40
CA SER A 65 -9.88 -9.04 4.62
C SER A 65 -9.42 -8.22 5.83
N ARG A 66 -8.11 -8.04 6.00
CA ARG A 66 -7.52 -7.35 7.17
C ARG A 66 -7.65 -5.83 7.11
N CYS A 67 -7.49 -5.25 5.92
CA CYS A 67 -7.63 -3.81 5.69
C CYS A 67 -9.06 -3.42 5.29
N GLN A 68 -9.98 -4.38 5.24
CA GLN A 68 -11.37 -4.20 4.79
C GLN A 68 -11.45 -3.44 3.46
N LEU A 69 -10.61 -3.83 2.49
CA LEU A 69 -10.57 -3.17 1.19
C LEU A 69 -11.92 -3.34 0.48
N THR A 70 -12.65 -2.24 0.35
CA THR A 70 -13.91 -2.14 -0.39
C THR A 70 -13.68 -2.03 -1.89
N LYS A 71 -12.51 -1.52 -2.29
CA LYS A 71 -12.12 -1.28 -3.69
C LYS A 71 -11.22 -2.40 -4.22
N LYS A 72 -11.21 -2.59 -5.55
CA LYS A 72 -10.35 -3.58 -6.20
C LYS A 72 -8.87 -3.20 -6.05
N LEU A 73 -8.07 -4.08 -5.46
CA LEU A 73 -6.62 -3.89 -5.35
C LEU A 73 -5.91 -4.35 -6.64
N HIS A 74 -5.14 -3.46 -7.25
CA HIS A 74 -4.29 -3.73 -8.40
C HIS A 74 -2.83 -3.59 -7.97
N VAL A 75 -2.02 -4.61 -8.22
CA VAL A 75 -0.57 -4.56 -7.93
C VAL A 75 0.17 -4.34 -9.24
N ARG A 76 0.90 -3.23 -9.33
CA ARG A 76 1.73 -2.81 -10.46
C ARG A 76 3.19 -2.70 -10.01
N ILE A 77 4.12 -2.97 -10.92
CA ILE A 77 5.55 -2.76 -10.68
C ILE A 77 5.90 -1.40 -11.29
N GLY A 78 6.55 -0.51 -10.54
CA GLY A 78 6.93 0.83 -10.99
C GLY A 78 7.48 1.72 -9.88
#